data_AF-M6RM73-F1
#
_entry.id   AF-M6RM73-F1
#
_cell.length_a   1.000
_cell.length_b   1.000
_cell.length_c   1.000
_cell.angle_alpha   90.00
_cell.angle_beta   90.00
_cell.angle_gamma   90.00
#
_symmetry.space_group_name_H-M   'P 1'
#
loop_
_entity.id
_entity.type
_entity.pdbx_description
1 polymer ?
#
loop_
_entity_poly.entity_id
_entity_poly.type
_entity_poly.pdbx_seq_one_letter_code
_entity_poly.pdbx_strand_id
1 'polypeptide(L)' 'MWEGKRGVNLTLGLPFIRVSPDHGTAFDIAGKGLADSTSFVECLNQVVKDLQAKRSNKEKFRL' A
#
# COMPACT_ATOMS: atom_id res chain seq x y z
N MET A 1 -5.25 -22.53 -0.77
CA MET A 1 -6.19 -21.53 -1.33
C MET A 1 -5.56 -20.16 -1.11
N TRP A 2 -5.55 -19.31 -2.15
CA TRP A 2 -4.76 -18.08 -2.28
C TRP A 2 -4.89 -17.12 -1.09
N GLU A 3 -3.77 -16.73 -0.50
CA GLU A 3 -3.68 -15.79 0.63
C GLU A 3 -3.88 -14.34 0.14
N GLY A 4 -5.11 -13.97 -0.23
CA GLY A 4 -5.47 -12.63 -0.72
C GLY A 4 -5.37 -11.49 0.32
N LYS A 5 -4.83 -11.77 1.51
CA LYS A 5 -4.78 -10.82 2.64
C LYS A 5 -3.69 -9.76 2.53
N ARG A 6 -2.72 -9.93 1.63
CA ARG A 6 -1.55 -9.04 1.45
C ARG A 6 -1.62 -8.15 0.21
N GLY A 7 -2.76 -8.13 -0.50
CA GLY A 7 -2.93 -7.30 -1.69
C GLY A 7 -2.76 -5.80 -1.39
N VAL A 8 -2.18 -5.06 -2.34
CA VAL A 8 -2.06 -3.60 -2.31
C VAL A 8 -2.45 -3.08 -3.70
N ASN A 9 -3.39 -2.14 -3.73
CA ASN A 9 -3.77 -1.45 -4.96
C ASN A 9 -2.84 -0.25 -5.19
N LEU A 10 -2.18 -0.23 -6.35
CA LEU A 10 -1.25 0.83 -6.75
C LEU A 10 -1.88 1.72 -7.83
N THR A 11 -1.82 3.04 -7.67
CA THR A 11 -2.27 3.96 -8.73
C THR A 11 -1.08 4.56 -9.45
N LEU A 12 -0.93 4.19 -10.72
CA LEU A 12 0.10 4.71 -11.61
C LEU A 12 -0.35 6.01 -12.28
N GLY A 13 0.62 6.82 -12.70
CA GLY A 13 0.38 8.07 -13.44
C GLY A 13 0.16 9.34 -12.60
N LEU A 14 0.08 9.23 -11.27
CA LEU A 14 -0.02 10.40 -10.38
C LEU A 14 1.37 10.99 -10.06
N PRO A 15 1.46 12.31 -9.79
CA PRO A 15 2.72 12.96 -9.42
C PRO A 15 3.19 12.63 -7.99
N PHE A 16 2.42 11.84 -7.24
CA PHE A 16 2.73 11.38 -5.88
C PHE A 16 2.44 9.88 -5.75
N ILE A 17 2.96 9.26 -4.69
CA ILE A 17 2.71 7.83 -4.40
C ILE A 17 1.28 7.71 -3.86
N ARG A 18 0.46 6.87 -4.48
CA ARG A 18 -0.87 6.53 -3.99
C ARG A 18 -1.05 5.01 -3.98
N VAL A 19 -1.35 4.49 -2.80
CA VAL A 19 -1.67 3.09 -2.54
C VAL A 19 -3.01 2.99 -1.82
N SER A 20 -3.67 1.83 -1.88
CA SER A 20 -4.85 1.54 -1.05
C SER A 20 -4.95 0.05 -0.71
N PRO A 21 -5.63 -0.32 0.39
CA PRO A 21 -5.91 -1.71 0.70
C PRO A 21 -6.68 -2.41 -0.44
N ASP A 22 -6.64 -3.74 -0.44
CA ASP A 22 -7.30 -4.60 -1.44
C ASP A 22 -8.66 -5.14 -0.97
N HIS A 23 -9.33 -4.37 -0.11
CA HIS A 23 -10.66 -4.70 0.40
C HIS A 23 -11.57 -3.47 0.44
N GLY A 24 -12.87 -3.72 0.54
CA GLY A 24 -13.89 -2.69 0.72
C GLY A 24 -14.04 -2.24 2.17
N THR A 25 -15.17 -1.59 2.48
CA THR A 25 -15.43 -0.96 3.78
C THR A 25 -15.76 -1.94 4.91
N ALA A 26 -16.23 -3.15 4.58
CA ALA A 26 -16.59 -4.20 5.54
C ALA A 26 -17.54 -3.69 6.66
N PHE A 27 -18.62 -2.98 6.28
CA PHE A 27 -19.55 -2.34 7.23
C PHE A 27 -20.20 -3.31 8.21
N ASP A 28 -20.41 -4.56 7.79
CA ASP A 28 -20.97 -5.64 8.61
C ASP A 28 -20.09 -6.03 9.80
N ILE A 29 -18.78 -5.70 9.77
CA ILE A 29 -17.83 -5.98 10.85
C ILE A 29 -17.24 -4.73 11.52
N ALA A 30 -17.70 -3.53 11.14
CA ALA A 30 -17.25 -2.29 11.73
C ALA A 30 -17.50 -2.28 13.26
N GLY A 31 -16.47 -1.93 14.04
CA GLY A 31 -16.54 -1.89 15.51
C GLY A 31 -16.52 -3.26 16.20
N LYS A 32 -16.46 -4.38 15.48
CA LYS A 32 -16.47 -5.74 16.06
C LYS A 32 -15.07 -6.31 16.36
N GLY A 33 -14.01 -5.60 15.98
CA GLY A 33 -12.62 -6.08 16.16
C GLY A 33 -12.24 -7.28 15.28
N LEU A 34 -12.99 -7.55 14.21
CA LEU A 34 -12.80 -8.71 13.32
C LEU A 34 -12.01 -8.38 12.03
N ALA A 35 -11.70 -7.10 11.79
CA ALA A 35 -11.02 -6.68 10.58
C ALA A 35 -9.56 -7.16 10.55
N ASP A 36 -9.13 -7.67 9.40
CA ASP A 36 -7.74 -8.04 9.16
C ASP A 36 -6.96 -6.83 8.61
N SER A 37 -5.99 -6.33 9.38
CA SER A 37 -5.20 -5.16 9.01
C SER A 37 -4.03 -5.45 8.07
N THR A 38 -3.78 -6.70 7.67
CA THR A 38 -2.59 -7.07 6.89
C THR A 38 -2.43 -6.26 5.61
N SER A 39 -3.48 -6.12 4.79
CA SER A 39 -3.42 -5.34 3.53
C SER A 39 -3.08 -3.87 3.77
N PHE A 40 -3.59 -3.27 4.85
CA PHE A 40 -3.28 -1.89 5.20
C PHE A 40 -1.82 -1.73 5.64
N VAL A 41 -1.28 -2.68 6.40
CA VAL A 41 0.15 -2.67 6.78
C VAL A 41 1.05 -2.81 5.54
N GLU A 42 0.68 -3.66 4.58
CA GLU A 42 1.44 -3.79 3.33
C GLU A 42 1.43 -2.50 2.49
N CYS A 43 0.35 -1.72 2.54
CA CYS A 43 0.32 -0.38 1.92
C CYS A 43 1.40 0.53 2.51
N LEU A 44 1.59 0.52 3.84
CA LEU A 44 2.62 1.33 4.50
C LEU A 44 4.03 0.87 4.10
N ASN A 45 4.27 -0.44 4.10
CA ASN A 45 5.53 -1.03 3.66
C ASN A 45 5.87 -0.62 2.21
N GLN A 46 4.87 -0.68 1.32
CA GLN A 46 5.00 -0.30 -0.07
C GLN A 46 5.37 1.19 -0.22
N VAL A 47 4.73 2.08 0.55
CA VAL A 47 5.07 3.52 0.53
C VAL A 47 6.53 3.76 0.95
N VAL A 48 7.00 3.11 2.02
CA VAL A 48 8.40 3.25 2.48
C VAL A 48 9.37 2.79 1.39
N LYS A 49 9.10 1.64 0.76
CA LYS A 49 9.89 1.10 -0.35
C LYS A 49 9.94 2.05 -1.54
N ASP A 50 8.80 2.59 -1.96
CA ASP A 50 8.73 3.51 -3.09
C ASP A 50 9.43 4.84 -2.82
N LEU A 51 9.36 5.35 -1.59
CA LEU A 51 10.10 6.56 -1.20
C LEU A 51 11.62 6.34 -1.23
N GLN A 52 12.09 5.19 -0.74
CA GLN A 52 13.51 4.83 -0.81
C GLN A 52 13.99 4.71 -2.26
N ALA A 53 13.22 4.07 -3.13
CA ALA A 53 13.52 3.95 -4.56
C ALA A 53 13.56 5.33 -5.25
N LYS A 54 12.59 6.21 -4.97
CA LYS A 54 12.56 7.58 -5.52
C LYS A 54 13.79 8.40 -5.11
N ARG A 55 14.23 8.28 -3.84
CA ARG A 55 15.45 8.95 -3.35
C ARG A 55 16.70 8.47 -4.09
N SER A 56 16.89 7.15 -4.17
CA SER A 56 18.04 6.56 -4.86
C SER A 56 18.10 6.95 -6.34
N ASN A 57 16.96 6.96 -7.05
CA ASN A 57 16.94 7.42 -8.44
C ASN A 57 17.28 8.91 -8.55
N LYS A 58 16.74 9.76 -7.68
CA LYS A 58 17.05 11.19 -7.71
C LYS A 58 18.54 11.46 -7.50
N GLU A 59 19.21 10.70 -6.64
CA GLU A 59 20.66 10.80 -6.43
C GLU A 59 21.46 10.36 -7.65
N LYS A 60 21.07 9.25 -8.30
CA LYS A 60 21.74 8.76 -9.52
C LYS A 60 21.69 9.74 -10.69
N PHE A 61 20.59 10.46 -10.87
CA PHE A 61 20.38 11.39 -12.00
C PHE A 61 20.80 12.83 -11.69
N ARG A 62 21.51 13.07 -10.58
CA ARG A 62 22.02 14.39 -10.18
C ARG A 62 23.51 14.62 -10.53
N LEU A 63 24.12 13.66 -11.24
CA LEU A 63 25.44 13.75 -11.87
C LEU A 63 25.28 14.20 -13.32
#